data_AF-A0A1H4Y248-F1
#
_entry.id   AF-A0A1H4Y248-F1
#
_cell.length_a   1.000
_cell.length_b   1.000
_cell.length_c   1.000
_cell.angle_alpha   90.00
_cell.angle_beta   90.00
_cell.angle_gamma   90.00
#
_symmetry.space_group_name_H-M   'P 1'
#
loop_
_entity.id
_entity.type
_entity.pdbx_description
1 polymer ?
#
loop_
_entity_poly.entity_id
_entity_poly.type
_entity_poly.pdbx_seq_one_letter_code
_entity_poly.pdbx_strand_id
1 'polypeptide(L)'
;MKFTKKQFIETIEAIKGQLDYDKNKTESIEVNLKAQYELEDLLVGPYDNSRLTNQIFKLLHSQFPPSNEGCKIQQYCFDHNFERGSISDLWEELLKEKELV
;
A
#
# COMPACT_ATOMS: atom_id res chain seq x y z
N MET A 1 14.66 4.32 12.45
CA MET A 1 15.38 4.50 11.17
C MET A 1 14.80 5.71 10.47
N LYS A 2 15.61 6.55 9.82
CA LYS A 2 15.09 7.64 8.99
C LYS A 2 15.29 7.26 7.52
N PHE A 3 14.19 7.13 6.79
CA PHE A 3 14.13 7.07 5.34
C PHE A 3 14.56 8.40 4.73
N THR A 4 15.32 8.32 3.65
CA THR A 4 15.47 9.41 2.69
C THR A 4 14.24 9.50 1.79
N LYS A 5 14.02 10.65 1.13
CA LYS A 5 12.94 10.82 0.14
C LYS A 5 12.95 9.72 -0.92
N LYS A 6 14.14 9.40 -1.44
CA LYS A 6 14.33 8.33 -2.43
C LYS A 6 13.86 6.97 -1.89
N GLN A 7 14.34 6.58 -0.70
CA GLN A 7 13.95 5.30 -0.10
C GLN A 7 12.44 5.22 0.18
N PHE A 8 11.83 6.33 0.58
CA PHE A 8 10.38 6.40 0.79
C PHE A 8 9.61 6.16 -0.52
N ILE A 9 10.00 6.86 -1.59
CA ILE A 9 9.39 6.70 -2.91
C ILE A 9 9.55 5.26 -3.40
N GLU A 10 10.77 4.73 -3.40
CA GLU A 10 11.05 3.35 -3.83
C GLU A 10 10.25 2.31 -3.02
N THR A 11 10.05 2.56 -1.72
CA THR A 11 9.27 1.67 -0.86
C THR A 11 7.78 1.68 -1.22
N ILE A 12 7.19 2.85 -1.46
CA ILE A 12 5.77 2.94 -1.86
C ILE A 12 5.56 2.40 -3.27
N GLU A 13 6.47 2.66 -4.20
CA GLU A 13 6.44 2.06 -5.54
C GLU A 13 6.54 0.53 -5.48
N ALA A 14 7.39 -0.01 -4.61
CA ALA A 14 7.49 -1.46 -4.41
C ALA A 14 6.20 -2.06 -3.84
N ILE A 15 5.53 -1.39 -2.89
CA ILE A 15 4.22 -1.84 -2.38
C ILE A 15 3.20 -1.87 -3.53
N LYS A 16 3.12 -0.80 -4.33
CA LYS A 16 2.21 -0.72 -5.47
C LYS A 16 2.49 -1.84 -6.49
N GLY A 17 3.75 -1.99 -6.89
CA GLY A 17 4.17 -3.00 -7.85
C GLY A 17 3.90 -4.43 -7.37
N GLN A 18 4.06 -4.70 -6.07
CA GLN A 18 3.73 -5.99 -5.48
C GLN A 18 2.22 -6.27 -5.54
N LEU A 19 1.38 -5.28 -5.20
CA LEU A 19 -0.08 -5.40 -5.30
C LEU A 19 -0.53 -5.66 -6.74
N ASP A 20 0.01 -4.92 -7.71
CA ASP A 20 -0.29 -5.12 -9.13
C ASP A 20 0.17 -6.51 -9.60
N TYR A 21 1.36 -6.95 -9.21
CA TYR A 21 1.89 -8.27 -9.54
C TYR A 21 1.02 -9.39 -8.97
N ASP A 22 0.70 -9.31 -7.67
CA ASP A 22 -0.12 -10.31 -7.00
C ASP A 22 -1.51 -10.36 -7.65
N LYS A 23 -2.18 -9.21 -7.82
CA LYS A 23 -3.49 -9.15 -8.48
C LYS A 23 -3.47 -9.82 -9.87
N ASN A 24 -2.56 -9.39 -10.75
CA ASN A 24 -2.48 -9.92 -12.12
C ASN A 24 -2.19 -11.41 -12.16
N LYS A 25 -1.30 -11.90 -11.28
CA LYS A 25 -0.97 -13.33 -11.24
C LYS A 25 -2.16 -14.16 -10.78
N THR A 26 -2.92 -13.62 -9.83
CA THR A 26 -3.98 -14.37 -9.18
C THR A 26 -5.32 -14.30 -9.90
N GLU A 27 -5.58 -13.30 -10.73
CA GLU A 27 -6.74 -13.28 -11.63
C GLU A 27 -6.80 -14.54 -12.50
N SER A 28 -5.66 -15.00 -13.03
CA SER A 28 -5.59 -16.23 -13.84
C SER A 28 -5.91 -17.51 -13.05
N ILE A 29 -5.52 -17.55 -11.77
CA ILE A 29 -5.72 -18.70 -10.89
C ILE A 29 -7.16 -18.70 -10.38
N GLU A 30 -7.69 -17.53 -10.05
CA GLU A 30 -9.05 -17.34 -9.55
C GLU A 30 -10.09 -17.76 -10.58
N VAL A 31 -9.93 -17.38 -11.85
CA VAL A 31 -10.82 -17.81 -12.93
C VAL A 31 -10.86 -19.34 -13.03
N ASN A 32 -9.70 -20.00 -12.97
CA ASN A 32 -9.62 -21.46 -13.06
C ASN A 32 -10.21 -22.16 -11.84
N LEU A 33 -9.96 -21.66 -10.62
CA LEU A 33 -10.51 -22.24 -9.39
C LEU A 33 -12.02 -22.05 -9.28
N LYS A 34 -12.54 -20.86 -9.61
CA LYS A 34 -13.99 -20.60 -9.65
C LYS A 34 -14.69 -21.55 -10.63
N ALA A 35 -14.11 -21.75 -11.82
CA ALA A 35 -14.64 -22.67 -12.82
C ALA A 35 -14.57 -24.14 -12.39
N GLN A 36 -13.47 -24.57 -11.75
CA GLN A 36 -13.28 -25.97 -11.33
C GLN A 36 -14.20 -26.38 -10.17
N TYR A 37 -14.49 -25.45 -9.25
CA TYR A 37 -15.24 -25.73 -8.02
C TYR A 37 -16.65 -25.12 -7.98
N GLU A 38 -17.11 -24.55 -9.10
CA GLU A 38 -18.42 -23.87 -9.21
C GLU A 38 -18.64 -22.82 -8.11
N LEU A 39 -17.57 -22.11 -7.73
CA LEU A 39 -17.61 -21.11 -6.67
C LEU A 39 -17.99 -19.76 -7.25
N GLU A 40 -18.99 -19.10 -6.66
CA GLU A 40 -19.29 -17.69 -6.94
C GLU A 40 -18.14 -16.78 -6.47
N ASP A 41 -17.52 -17.11 -5.32
CA ASP A 41 -16.38 -16.40 -4.77
C ASP A 41 -15.34 -17.30 -4.10
N LEU A 42 -14.07 -16.85 -4.14
CA LEU A 42 -12.99 -17.51 -3.39
C LEU A 42 -13.07 -17.10 -1.92
N LEU A 43 -13.07 -18.08 -1.01
CA LEU A 43 -13.07 -17.88 0.44
C LEU A 43 -11.79 -17.21 0.98
N VAL A 44 -10.69 -17.23 0.23
CA VAL A 44 -9.41 -16.62 0.60
C VAL A 44 -8.94 -15.78 -0.56
N GLY A 45 -8.76 -14.48 -0.33
CA GLY A 45 -8.17 -13.54 -1.28
C GLY A 45 -6.74 -13.97 -1.57
N PRO A 46 -6.46 -14.51 -2.76
CA PRO A 46 -5.19 -15.21 -3.00
C PRO A 46 -4.03 -14.22 -3.25
N TYR A 47 -4.32 -12.92 -3.25
CA TYR A 47 -3.40 -11.78 -3.30
C TYR A 47 -3.34 -10.98 -1.99
N ASP A 48 -3.83 -11.52 -0.86
CA ASP A 48 -3.75 -10.84 0.44
C ASP A 48 -2.30 -10.75 0.94
N ASN A 49 -1.66 -9.61 0.70
CA ASN A 49 -0.33 -9.28 1.22
C ASN A 49 -0.36 -8.36 2.46
N SER A 50 -1.53 -8.19 3.09
CA SER A 50 -1.76 -7.23 4.18
C SER A 50 -0.78 -7.36 5.33
N ARG A 51 -0.35 -8.58 5.68
CA ARG A 51 0.61 -8.81 6.78
C ARG A 51 1.96 -8.15 6.53
N LEU A 52 2.51 -8.31 5.33
CA LEU A 52 3.79 -7.71 4.95
C LEU A 52 3.64 -6.19 4.81
N THR A 53 2.61 -5.77 4.10
CA THR A 53 2.31 -4.35 3.85
C THR A 53 2.13 -3.57 5.17
N ASN A 54 1.46 -4.17 6.16
CA ASN A 54 1.32 -3.58 7.50
C ASN A 54 2.65 -3.43 8.27
N GLN A 55 3.61 -4.34 8.08
CA GLN A 55 4.94 -4.19 8.68
C GLN A 55 5.73 -3.05 8.02
N ILE A 56 5.61 -2.91 6.69
CA ILE A 56 6.22 -1.80 5.96
C ILE A 56 5.63 -0.46 6.44
N PHE A 57 4.30 -0.37 6.60
CA PHE A 57 3.69 0.84 7.16
C PHE A 57 4.18 1.18 8.56
N LYS A 58 4.36 0.19 9.45
CA LYS A 58 4.95 0.45 10.78
C LYS A 58 6.34 1.10 10.67
N LEU A 59 7.15 0.67 9.71
CA LEU A 59 8.46 1.28 9.47
C LEU A 59 8.32 2.71 8.97
N LEU A 60 7.46 2.96 7.98
CA LEU A 60 7.20 4.32 7.47
C LEU A 60 6.65 5.25 8.56
N HIS A 61 5.73 4.74 9.39
CA HIS A 61 5.13 5.48 10.51
C HIS A 61 6.11 5.80 11.64
N SER A 62 7.22 5.07 11.75
CA SER A 62 8.28 5.43 12.69
C SER A 62 8.90 6.80 12.41
N GLN A 63 8.78 7.28 11.15
CA GLN A 63 9.24 8.61 10.74
C GLN A 63 8.09 9.59 10.54
N PHE A 64 6.96 9.11 10.02
CA PHE A 64 5.76 9.89 9.72
C PHE A 64 4.56 9.26 10.45
N PRO A 65 4.43 9.49 11.76
CA PRO A 65 3.36 8.89 12.54
C PRO A 65 1.99 9.36 12.02
N PRO A 66 0.93 8.53 12.15
CA PRO A 66 -0.43 8.95 11.83
C PRO A 66 -0.83 10.18 12.63
N SER A 67 -1.58 11.10 12.00
CA SER A 67 -2.15 12.25 12.69
C SER A 67 -3.54 11.90 13.24
N ASN A 68 -4.12 12.81 14.04
CA ASN A 68 -5.50 12.68 14.51
C ASN A 68 -6.53 12.71 13.37
N GLU A 69 -6.15 13.27 12.22
CA GLU A 69 -7.00 13.33 11.01
C GLU A 69 -6.90 12.07 10.15
N GLY A 70 -6.01 11.14 10.52
CA GLY A 70 -5.85 9.84 9.87
C GLY A 70 -4.41 9.55 9.44
N CYS A 71 -4.26 8.43 8.74
CA CYS A 71 -2.98 8.00 8.20
C CYS A 71 -2.87 8.35 6.71
N LYS A 72 -2.22 9.47 6.38
CA LYS A 72 -2.05 9.91 4.99
C LYS A 72 -1.37 8.89 4.08
N ILE A 73 -0.39 8.15 4.61
CA ILE A 73 0.30 7.10 3.84
C ILE A 73 -0.68 5.99 3.44
N GLN A 74 -1.49 5.50 4.38
CA GLN A 74 -2.48 4.47 4.10
C GLN A 74 -3.62 4.99 3.20
N GLN A 75 -4.07 6.23 3.42
CA GLN A 75 -5.06 6.89 2.57
C GLN A 75 -4.56 6.99 1.11
N TYR A 76 -3.31 7.38 0.91
CA TYR A 76 -2.70 7.40 -0.41
C TYR A 76 -2.65 6.00 -1.04
N CYS A 77 -2.20 4.99 -0.28
CA CYS A 77 -2.04 3.62 -0.78
C CYS A 77 -3.37 2.91 -1.07
N PHE A 78 -4.40 3.07 -0.24
CA PHE A 78 -5.61 2.25 -0.32
C PHE A 78 -6.87 3.05 -0.63
N ASP A 79 -7.18 4.09 0.16
CA ASP A 79 -8.42 4.86 -0.02
C ASP A 79 -8.45 5.58 -1.37
N HIS A 80 -7.26 5.90 -1.89
CA HIS A 80 -7.08 6.54 -3.18
C HIS A 80 -6.39 5.65 -4.22
N ASN A 81 -6.12 4.37 -3.92
CA ASN A 81 -5.48 3.43 -4.84
C ASN A 81 -4.24 4.01 -5.56
N PHE A 82 -3.39 4.76 -4.85
CA PHE A 82 -2.21 5.44 -5.39
C PHE A 82 -2.49 6.54 -6.43
N GLU A 83 -3.73 7.02 -6.57
CA GLU A 83 -4.13 8.00 -7.60
C GLU A 83 -3.96 9.46 -7.16
N ARG A 84 -3.90 9.73 -5.86
CA ARG A 84 -3.93 11.11 -5.34
C ARG A 84 -2.54 11.78 -5.35
N GLY A 85 -2.17 12.39 -6.47
CA GLY A 85 -0.91 13.14 -6.59
C GLY A 85 0.32 12.24 -6.66
N SER A 86 1.52 12.84 -6.72
CA SER A 86 2.74 12.05 -6.79
C SER A 86 3.21 11.59 -5.40
N ILE A 87 3.92 10.45 -5.33
CA ILE A 87 4.55 9.98 -4.08
C ILE A 87 5.53 11.02 -3.53
N SER A 88 6.14 11.80 -4.43
CA SER A 88 6.98 12.95 -4.05
C SER A 88 6.17 14.03 -3.33
N ASP A 89 4.96 14.33 -3.77
CA ASP A 89 4.10 15.32 -3.12
C ASP A 89 3.65 14.84 -1.74
N LEU A 90 3.29 13.56 -1.62
CA LEU A 90 3.01 12.93 -0.33
C LEU A 90 4.17 13.10 0.65
N TRP A 91 5.40 12.90 0.20
CA TRP A 91 6.59 13.12 1.03
C TRP A 91 6.71 14.58 1.51
N GLU A 92 6.53 15.56 0.62
CA GLU A 92 6.61 16.97 0.98
C GLU A 92 5.49 17.38 1.95
N GLU A 93 4.27 16.86 1.77
CA GLU A 93 3.16 17.08 2.70
C GLU A 93 3.47 16.53 4.09
N LEU A 94 3.97 15.29 4.18
CA LEU A 94 4.31 14.66 5.45
C LEU A 94 5.47 15.38 6.18
N LEU A 95 6.41 15.95 5.44
CA LEU A 95 7.46 16.80 6.03
C LEU A 95 6.88 18.09 6.61
N LYS A 96 6.00 18.78 5.87
CA LYS A 96 5.35 20.00 6.35
C LYS A 96 4.56 19.76 7.63
N GLU A 97 3.79 18.67 7.70
CA GLU A 97 3.04 18.32 8.91
C GLU A 97 3.94 18.06 10.10
N LYS A 98 5.09 17.41 9.86
CA LYS A 98 6.07 17.13 10.91
C LYS A 98 6.73 18.39 11.46
N GLU A 99 6.87 19.44 10.66
CA GLU A 99 7.42 20.75 11.09
C GLU A 99 6.39 21.62 11.82
N LEU A 100 5.10 21.31 11.66
CA LEU A 100 3.98 22.01 12.33
C LEU A 100 3.65 21.43 13.72
N VAL A 101 4.30 20.33 14.11
CA VAL A 101 4.17 19.64 15.41
C VAL A 101 5.42 19.90 16.25
#